data_AF-A0A5M6CCJ4-F1
#
_entry.id   AF-A0A5M6CCJ4-F1
#
_cell.length_a   1.000
_cell.length_b   1.000
_cell.length_c   1.000
_cell.angle_alpha   90.00
_cell.angle_beta   90.00
_cell.angle_gamma   90.00
#
_symmetry.space_group_name_H-M   'P 1'
#
loop_
_entity.id
_entity.type
_entity.pdbx_description
1 polymer ?
#
loop_
_entity_poly.entity_id
_entity_poly.type
_entity_poly.pdbx_seq_one_letter_code
_entity_poly.pdbx_strand_id
1 'polypeptide(L)'
;MAIKKYTIEYDNWECVIQFNTEKFTEALLNECLNFFVWQYDKKGDLYAEYAKKLAKQVLHLSMDYNKQGIINNFDEEGYPSLKGKDGVKLVSCDTWTFEDDFFTIINAE
;
A
#
# COMPACT_ATOMS: atom_id res chain seq x y z
N MET A 1 9.86 -6.79 20.15
CA MET A 1 9.45 -6.11 18.91
C MET A 1 9.66 -7.04 17.73
N ALA A 2 8.60 -7.70 17.28
CA ALA A 2 8.59 -8.42 16.01
C ALA A 2 8.17 -7.45 14.89
N ILE A 3 9.14 -7.04 14.07
CA ILE A 3 8.93 -6.21 12.89
C ILE A 3 8.97 -7.09 11.64
N LYS A 4 7.94 -7.01 10.80
CA LYS A 4 7.91 -7.62 9.47
C LYS A 4 7.94 -6.53 8.40
N LYS A 5 8.73 -6.73 7.35
CA LYS A 5 8.88 -5.79 6.25
C LYS A 5 8.59 -6.52 4.95
N TYR A 6 7.75 -5.94 4.11
CA TYR A 6 7.34 -6.50 2.83
C TYR A 6 7.69 -5.49 1.74
N THR A 7 8.40 -5.96 0.72
CA THR A 7 8.59 -5.23 -0.54
C THR A 7 7.59 -5.81 -1.55
N ILE A 8 6.83 -4.93 -2.17
CA ILE A 8 5.79 -5.26 -3.16
C ILE A 8 6.19 -4.57 -4.45
N GLU A 9 6.28 -5.35 -5.52
CA GLU A 9 6.58 -4.89 -6.87
C GLU A 9 5.34 -5.06 -7.76
N TYR A 10 5.07 -4.06 -8.59
CA TYR A 10 4.04 -4.09 -9.63
C TYR A 10 4.57 -3.39 -10.88
N ASP A 11 4.79 -4.15 -11.95
CA ASP A 11 5.50 -3.68 -13.15
C ASP A 11 6.86 -3.04 -12.77
N ASN A 12 7.06 -1.74 -13.01
CA ASN A 12 8.28 -1.01 -12.62
C ASN A 12 8.12 -0.19 -11.33
N TRP A 13 7.07 -0.43 -10.55
CA TRP A 13 6.78 0.28 -9.31
C TRP A 13 7.07 -0.58 -8.08
N GLU A 14 7.82 -0.04 -7.12
CA GLU A 14 8.12 -0.66 -5.83
C GLU A 14 7.44 0.08 -4.66
N CYS A 15 6.97 -0.69 -3.67
CA CYS A 15 6.55 -0.17 -2.37
C CYS A 15 6.97 -1.07 -1.23
N VAL A 16 7.29 -0.45 -0.10
CA VAL A 16 7.79 -1.12 1.07
C VAL A 16 6.95 -0.76 2.28
N ILE A 17 6.31 -1.78 2.87
CA ILE A 17 5.44 -1.65 4.03
C ILE A 17 6.04 -2.42 5.20
N GLN A 18 6.00 -1.80 6.38
CA GLN A 18 6.47 -2.39 7.62
C GLN A 18 5.30 -2.56 8.60
N PHE A 19 5.21 -3.75 9.19
CA PHE A 19 4.29 -4.08 10.27
C PHE A 19 5.05 -4.33 11.57
N ASN A 20 4.61 -3.69 12.65
CA ASN A 20 4.95 -4.08 14.01
C ASN A 20 3.84 -4.99 14.53
N THR A 21 4.10 -6.29 14.62
CA THR A 21 3.08 -7.30 14.91
C THR A 21 2.62 -7.30 16.37
N GLU A 22 3.30 -6.58 17.26
CA GLU A 22 2.85 -6.36 18.64
C GLU A 22 1.77 -5.29 18.71
N LYS A 23 1.75 -4.34 17.76
CA LYS A 23 0.74 -3.28 17.67
C LYS A 23 -0.36 -3.62 16.67
N PHE A 24 0.04 -4.06 15.48
CA PHE A 24 -0.86 -4.51 14.42
C PHE A 24 -0.94 -6.04 14.49
N THR A 25 -1.72 -6.52 15.45
CA THR A 25 -1.85 -7.94 15.78
C THR A 25 -2.57 -8.71 14.67
N GLU A 26 -2.47 -10.04 14.70
CA GLU A 26 -3.17 -10.89 13.75
C GLU A 26 -4.70 -10.76 13.84
N ALA A 27 -5.25 -10.46 15.03
CA ALA A 27 -6.68 -10.18 15.19
C ALA A 27 -7.10 -8.92 14.41
N LEU A 28 -6.38 -7.81 14.59
CA LEU A 28 -6.61 -6.56 13.86
C LEU A 28 -6.41 -6.73 12.35
N LEU A 29 -5.36 -7.47 11.95
CA LEU A 29 -5.11 -7.82 10.56
C LEU A 29 -6.30 -8.56 9.94
N ASN A 30 -6.87 -9.54 10.65
CA ASN A 30 -8.05 -10.28 10.17
C ASN A 30 -9.29 -9.38 10.09
N GLU A 31 -9.50 -8.47 11.03
CA GLU A 31 -10.58 -7.47 10.96
C GLU A 31 -10.43 -6.60 9.70
N CYS A 32 -9.24 -6.06 9.44
CA CYS A 32 -8.96 -5.29 8.23
C CYS A 32 -9.13 -6.12 6.95
N LEU A 33 -8.67 -7.37 6.93
CA LEU A 33 -8.83 -8.25 5.77
C LEU A 33 -10.30 -8.60 5.48
N ASN A 34 -11.13 -8.72 6.53
CA ASN A 34 -12.56 -9.02 6.40
C ASN A 34 -13.41 -7.76 6.14
N PHE A 35 -12.90 -6.56 6.44
CA PHE A 35 -13.58 -5.31 6.12
C PHE A 35 -13.76 -5.13 4.61
N PHE A 36 -12.76 -5.52 3.82
CA PHE A 36 -12.82 -5.41 2.36
C PHE A 36 -13.42 -6.66 1.72
N VAL A 37 -14.34 -6.48 0.76
CA VAL A 37 -14.78 -7.57 -0.12
C VAL A 37 -13.70 -7.80 -1.17
N TRP A 38 -12.84 -8.80 -0.97
CA TRP A 38 -11.81 -9.19 -1.94
C TRP A 38 -11.40 -10.66 -1.76
N GLN A 39 -10.81 -11.24 -2.80
CA GLN A 39 -10.27 -12.60 -2.78
C GLN A 39 -8.78 -12.53 -2.46
N TYR A 40 -8.35 -13.25 -1.42
CA TYR A 40 -6.95 -13.34 -0.99
C TYR A 40 -6.65 -14.74 -0.45
N ASP A 41 -5.37 -15.11 -0.36
CA ASP A 41 -4.98 -16.42 0.16
C ASP A 41 -5.13 -16.48 1.69
N LYS A 42 -6.24 -17.04 2.17
CA LYS A 42 -6.53 -17.22 3.60
C LYS A 42 -5.62 -18.23 4.31
N LYS A 43 -4.87 -19.04 3.57
CA LYS A 43 -3.95 -20.05 4.13
C LYS A 43 -2.49 -19.62 4.07
N GLY A 44 -2.19 -18.52 3.37
CA GLY A 44 -0.86 -17.96 3.21
C GLY A 44 -0.44 -16.98 4.31
N ASP A 45 0.58 -16.17 4.04
CA ASP A 45 0.99 -15.10 4.95
C ASP A 45 -0.01 -13.92 4.86
N LEU A 46 -0.91 -13.85 5.83
CA LEU A 46 -1.94 -12.82 5.90
C LEU A 46 -1.37 -11.40 5.90
N TYR A 47 -0.18 -11.17 6.46
CA TYR A 47 0.45 -9.85 6.43
C TYR A 47 0.92 -9.51 5.02
N ALA A 48 1.43 -10.48 4.26
CA ALA A 48 1.78 -10.29 2.86
C ALA A 48 0.55 -9.97 2.01
N GLU A 49 -0.56 -10.69 2.23
CA GLU A 49 -1.83 -10.40 1.56
C GLU A 49 -2.30 -8.98 1.87
N TYR A 50 -2.35 -8.59 3.14
CA TYR A 50 -2.75 -7.24 3.50
C TYR A 50 -1.79 -6.16 2.98
N ALA A 51 -0.49 -6.46 2.91
CA ALA A 51 0.50 -5.57 2.29
C ALA A 51 0.19 -5.32 0.81
N LYS A 52 -0.25 -6.33 0.04
CA LYS A 52 -0.69 -6.15 -1.36
C LYS A 52 -1.89 -5.20 -1.44
N LYS A 53 -2.86 -5.34 -0.53
CA LYS A 53 -4.03 -4.47 -0.47
C LYS A 53 -3.64 -3.01 -0.20
N LEU A 54 -2.80 -2.78 0.81
CA LEU A 54 -2.27 -1.46 1.13
C LEU A 54 -1.45 -0.89 -0.03
N ALA A 55 -0.56 -1.69 -0.63
CA ALA A 55 0.27 -1.26 -1.75
C ALA A 55 -0.58 -0.79 -2.94
N LYS A 56 -1.71 -1.45 -3.23
CA LYS A 56 -2.65 -1.00 -4.27
C LYS A 56 -3.23 0.40 -3.98
N GLN A 57 -3.62 0.67 -2.74
CA GLN A 57 -4.13 2.00 -2.37
C GLN A 57 -3.01 3.06 -2.41
N VAL A 58 -1.81 2.70 -1.95
CA VAL A 58 -0.63 3.57 -2.01
C VAL A 58 -0.26 3.89 -3.45
N LEU A 59 -0.28 2.91 -4.36
CA LEU A 59 -0.03 3.11 -5.79
C LEU A 59 -1.04 4.10 -6.40
N HIS A 60 -2.33 3.96 -6.08
CA HIS A 60 -3.34 4.89 -6.56
C HIS A 60 -3.06 6.33 -6.10
N LEU A 61 -2.77 6.54 -4.81
CA LEU A 61 -2.43 7.85 -4.27
C LEU A 61 -1.06 8.36 -4.77
N SER A 62 -0.17 7.46 -5.18
CA SER A 62 1.15 7.83 -5.73
C SER A 62 1.06 8.55 -7.07
N MET A 63 -0.11 8.55 -7.71
CA MET A 63 -0.39 9.33 -8.92
C MET A 63 -0.49 10.83 -8.63
N ASP A 64 -0.93 11.18 -7.41
CA ASP A 64 -1.16 12.58 -7.01
C ASP A 64 -0.15 13.07 -5.96
N TYR A 65 0.48 12.15 -5.24
CA TYR A 65 1.31 12.47 -4.08
C TYR A 65 2.61 11.67 -4.05
N ASN A 66 3.69 12.34 -3.64
CA ASN A 66 4.90 11.63 -3.20
C ASN A 66 4.64 10.90 -1.87
N LYS A 67 5.60 10.09 -1.41
CA LYS A 67 5.51 9.34 -0.14
C LYS A 67 5.01 10.17 1.06
N GLN A 68 5.52 11.39 1.24
CA GLN A 68 5.13 12.21 2.39
C GLN A 68 3.71 12.74 2.25
N GLY A 69 3.30 13.10 1.02
CA GLY A 69 1.93 13.45 0.70
C GLY A 69 0.98 12.28 0.95
N ILE A 70 1.34 11.06 0.52
CA ILE A 70 0.57 9.86 0.82
C ILE A 70 0.43 9.70 2.34
N ILE A 71 1.52 9.68 3.11
CA ILE A 71 1.47 9.52 4.58
C ILE A 71 0.57 10.57 5.27
N ASN A 72 0.53 11.79 4.74
CA ASN A 72 -0.25 12.88 5.32
C ASN A 72 -1.74 12.85 4.94
N ASN A 73 -2.05 12.39 3.73
CA ASN A 73 -3.41 12.37 3.18
C ASN A 73 -4.05 10.97 3.20
N PHE A 74 -3.36 9.95 3.72
CA PHE A 74 -3.90 8.60 3.84
C PHE A 74 -4.88 8.52 5.02
N ASP A 75 -6.14 8.81 4.73
CA ASP A 75 -7.29 8.71 5.64
C ASP A 75 -8.43 7.93 4.95
N GLU A 76 -8.13 6.70 4.57
CA GLU A 76 -9.04 5.81 3.86
C GLU A 76 -9.75 4.88 4.85
N GLU A 77 -11.07 4.82 4.77
CA GLU A 77 -11.88 4.00 5.67
C GLU A 77 -11.46 2.52 5.58
N GLY A 78 -11.34 1.88 6.74
CA GLY A 78 -10.92 0.49 6.85
C GLY A 78 -9.41 0.26 6.83
N TYR A 79 -8.60 1.32 6.65
CA TYR A 79 -7.14 1.22 6.70
C TYR A 79 -6.53 1.91 7.94
N PRO A 80 -5.41 1.37 8.48
CA PRO A 80 -4.66 2.03 9.55
C PRO A 80 -3.80 3.17 9.01
N SER A 81 -3.39 4.07 9.90
CA SER A 81 -2.43 5.12 9.55
C SER A 81 -1.09 4.55 9.10
N LEU A 82 -0.51 5.10 8.03
CA LEU A 82 0.81 4.73 7.50
C LEU A 82 1.98 5.38 8.25
N LYS A 83 1.72 6.08 9.37
CA LYS A 83 2.75 6.79 10.16
C LYS A 83 3.52 5.89 11.12
N GLY A 84 3.13 4.63 11.29
CA GLY A 84 3.75 3.67 12.22
C GLY A 84 3.19 3.69 13.64
N LYS A 85 2.28 4.62 13.97
CA LYS A 85 1.68 4.75 15.31
C LYS A 85 0.95 3.46 15.71
N ASP A 86 0.11 2.97 14.81
CA ASP A 86 -0.78 1.82 14.99
C ASP A 86 -0.14 0.52 14.51
N GLY A 87 1.18 0.53 14.30
CA GLY A 87 1.94 -0.65 13.89
C GLY A 87 2.06 -0.84 12.38
N VAL A 88 1.52 0.04 11.54
CA VAL A 88 1.71 0.00 10.08
C VAL A 88 2.47 1.24 9.62
N LYS A 89 3.53 1.05 8.83
CA LYS A 89 4.36 2.14 8.34
C LYS A 89 4.68 1.98 6.85
N LEU A 90 4.45 3.04 6.08
CA LEU A 90 5.00 3.16 4.73
C LEU A 90 6.48 3.57 4.83
N VAL A 91 7.38 2.72 4.32
CA VAL A 91 8.83 2.95 4.38
C VAL A 91 9.31 3.70 3.13
N SER A 92 8.95 3.18 1.96
CA SER A 92 9.21 3.76 0.64
C SER A 92 8.08 3.38 -0.32
N CYS A 93 7.90 4.20 -1.33
CA CYS A 93 7.10 3.90 -2.52
C CYS A 93 7.61 4.76 -3.66
N ASP A 94 7.55 4.22 -4.87
CA ASP A 94 7.74 5.03 -6.06
C ASP A 94 6.53 5.95 -6.29
N THR A 95 6.73 7.00 -7.07
CA THR A 95 5.66 7.92 -7.50
C THR A 95 5.28 7.53 -8.91
N TRP A 96 3.98 7.36 -9.17
CA TRP A 96 3.51 7.05 -10.52
C TRP A 96 3.28 8.36 -11.27
N THR A 97 4.02 8.58 -12.36
CA THR A 97 3.88 9.79 -13.18
C THR A 97 3.44 9.44 -14.58
N PHE A 98 2.47 10.20 -15.11
CA PHE A 98 2.12 10.18 -16.52
C PHE A 98 2.92 11.29 -17.21
N GLU A 99 4.10 10.97 -17.74
CA GLU A 99 4.90 11.93 -18.51
C GLU A 99 4.38 12.05 -19.93
N ASP A 100 4.32 13.28 -20.46
CA ASP A 100 3.82 13.59 -21.80
C ASP A 100 4.53 12.77 -22.90
N ASP A 101 5.82 12.45 -22.69
CA ASP A 101 6.64 11.67 -23.61
C ASP A 101 6.18 10.20 -23.76
N PHE A 102 5.35 9.69 -22.83
CA PHE A 102 4.71 8.38 -22.98
C PHE A 102 3.48 8.39 -23.89
N PHE A 103 2.96 9.57 -24.24
CA PHE A 103 1.78 9.70 -25.07
C PHE A 103 2.17 9.82 -26.55
N THR A 104 1.60 8.95 -27.39
CA THR A 104 1.78 9.01 -28.85
C THR A 104 0.50 9.54 -29.51
N ILE A 105 0.60 10.61 -30.31
CA ILE A 105 -0.51 11.11 -31.12
C ILE A 105 -0.63 10.22 -32.36
N ILE A 106 -1.72 9.45 -32.44
CA ILE A 106 -1.97 8.54 -33.56
C ILE A 106 -2.72 9.19 -34.72
N ASN A 107 -3.36 10.35 -34.52
CA ASN A 107 -3.98 11.17 -35.56
C ASN A 107 -4.01 12.65 -35.10
N ALA A 108 -3.66 13.57 -36.00
CA ALA A 108 -3.90 15.01 -35.88
C ALA A 108 -4.55 15.47 -37.19
N GLU A 109 -5.80 15.92 -37.14
CA GLU A 109 -6.49 16.55 -38.29
C GLU A 109 -6.01 17.98 -38.52
#